data_AF-A0AAW7DF37-F1
#
_entry.id   AF-A0AAW7DF37-F1
#
_cell.length_a   1.000
_cell.length_b   1.000
_cell.length_c   1.000
_cell.angle_alpha   90.00
_cell.angle_beta   90.00
_cell.angle_gamma   90.00
#
_symmetry.space_group_name_H-M   'P 1'
#
loop_
_entity.id
_entity.type
_entity.pdbx_description
1 polymer ?
#
loop_
_entity_poly.entity_id
_entity_poly.type
_entity_poly.pdbx_seq_one_letter_code
_entity_poly.pdbx_strand_id
1 'polypeptide(L)'
;MKCEDQREAKACQEKQKRAFLNINMAQVVDLLEEESEVKPARFGVGFITSMGLTQKLALIDIGASHNLMSYETWAALEMPTLNPTNAQVKAVNSTVTQCLGT
;
A
#
# COMPACT_ATOMS: atom_id res chain seq x y z
N MET A 1 48.83 -37.20 4.12
CA MET A 1 47.69 -37.55 4.98
C MET A 1 47.40 -36.41 5.98
N LYS A 2 47.12 -35.19 5.48
CA LYS A 2 46.79 -33.99 6.30
C LYS A 2 45.87 -32.98 5.58
N CYS A 3 45.74 -33.09 4.24
CA CYS A 3 44.92 -32.17 3.45
C CYS A 3 43.46 -32.63 3.28
N GLU A 4 43.15 -33.92 3.40
CA GLU A 4 41.78 -34.44 3.35
C GLU A 4 40.98 -34.08 4.60
N ASP A 5 41.55 -34.30 5.79
CA ASP A 5 40.93 -33.96 7.08
C ASP A 5 40.54 -32.47 7.18
N GLN A 6 41.33 -31.57 6.58
CA GLN A 6 41.02 -30.13 6.57
C GLN A 6 39.89 -29.75 5.61
N ARG A 7 39.72 -30.48 4.50
CA ARG A 7 38.61 -30.26 3.56
C ARG A 7 37.31 -30.78 4.15
N GLU A 8 37.36 -31.92 4.80
CA GLU A 8 36.21 -32.51 5.49
C GLU A 8 35.76 -31.66 6.68
N ALA A 9 36.69 -31.12 7.46
CA ALA A 9 36.38 -30.18 8.55
C ALA A 9 35.70 -28.90 8.03
N LYS A 10 36.19 -28.33 6.91
CA LYS A 10 35.55 -27.16 6.27
C LYS A 10 34.16 -27.49 5.72
N ALA A 11 33.99 -28.65 5.07
CA ALA A 11 32.70 -29.08 4.55
C ALA A 11 31.67 -29.33 5.67
N CYS A 12 32.13 -29.88 6.80
CA CYS A 12 31.30 -30.06 8.00
C CYS A 12 30.87 -28.70 8.59
N GLN A 13 31.81 -27.75 8.70
CA GLN A 13 31.51 -26.40 9.19
C GLN A 13 30.55 -25.64 8.25
N GLU A 14 30.72 -25.79 6.93
CA GLU A 14 29.84 -25.21 5.92
C GLU A 14 28.41 -25.79 6.02
N LYS A 15 28.29 -27.11 6.20
CA LYS A 15 26.99 -27.78 6.43
C LYS A 15 26.33 -27.30 7.71
N GLN A 16 27.06 -27.14 8.80
CA GLN A 16 26.54 -26.59 10.06
C GLN A 16 26.06 -25.14 9.90
N LYS A 17 26.81 -24.30 9.18
CA LYS A 17 26.40 -22.91 8.87
C LYS A 17 25.11 -22.88 8.03
N ARG A 18 24.99 -23.74 7.02
CA ARG A 18 23.78 -23.86 6.18
C ARG A 18 22.58 -24.38 6.97
N ALA A 19 22.79 -25.36 7.85
CA ALA A 19 21.74 -25.86 8.74
C ALA A 19 21.26 -24.75 9.70
N PHE A 20 22.17 -23.96 10.26
CA PHE A 20 21.82 -22.81 11.11
C PHE A 20 21.05 -21.72 10.36
N LEU A 21 21.46 -21.38 9.13
CA LEU A 21 20.72 -20.44 8.28
C LEU A 21 19.32 -20.96 7.93
N ASN A 22 19.18 -22.26 7.63
CA ASN A 22 17.88 -22.85 7.30
C ASN A 22 16.95 -22.96 8.50
N ILE A 23 17.47 -23.21 9.71
CA ILE A 23 16.68 -23.18 10.95
C ILE A 23 16.17 -21.76 11.21
N ASN A 24 17.01 -20.73 11.02
CA ASN A 24 16.55 -19.35 11.13
C ASN A 24 15.53 -18.97 10.05
N MET A 25 15.68 -19.44 8.80
CA MET A 25 14.69 -19.19 7.74
C MET A 25 13.36 -19.89 8.02
N ALA A 26 13.38 -21.15 8.48
CA ALA A 26 12.17 -21.87 8.85
C ALA A 26 11.46 -21.21 10.04
N GLN A 27 12.22 -20.76 11.05
CA GLN A 27 11.68 -19.99 12.17
C GLN A 27 11.16 -18.61 11.74
N VAL A 28 11.77 -17.96 10.75
CA VAL A 28 11.27 -16.68 10.19
C VAL A 28 9.98 -16.90 9.39
N VAL A 29 9.82 -18.04 8.71
CA VAL A 29 8.58 -18.37 7.99
C VAL A 29 7.44 -18.68 8.97
N ASP A 30 7.71 -19.34 10.08
CA ASP A 30 6.72 -19.58 11.14
C ASP A 30 6.40 -18.33 11.99
N LEU A 31 7.29 -17.32 11.97
CA LEU A 31 7.08 -15.99 12.59
C LEU A 31 6.36 -14.99 11.67
N LEU A 32 5.91 -15.40 10.48
CA LEU A 32 4.88 -14.67 9.74
C LEU A 32 3.51 -14.99 10.38
N GLU A 33 3.44 -14.71 11.68
CA GLU A 33 2.22 -14.61 12.44
C GLU A 33 1.35 -13.55 11.76
N GLU A 34 0.09 -13.92 11.54
CA GLU A 34 -1.07 -13.10 11.20
C GLU A 34 -0.74 -11.67 10.77
N GLU A 35 -0.92 -11.35 9.49
CA GLU A 35 -1.02 -9.95 9.06
C GLU A 35 -2.12 -9.28 9.90
N SER A 36 -1.71 -8.62 11.00
CA SER A 36 -2.61 -7.80 11.80
C SER A 36 -3.26 -6.85 10.82
N GLU A 37 -4.58 -6.81 10.77
CA GLU A 37 -5.32 -5.97 9.83
C GLU A 37 -4.92 -4.50 10.07
N VAL A 38 -3.90 -4.03 9.34
CA VAL A 38 -3.33 -2.70 9.54
C VAL A 38 -4.34 -1.72 9.02
N LYS A 39 -5.12 -1.11 9.93
CA LYS A 39 -6.07 -0.08 9.56
C LYS A 39 -5.29 1.07 8.91
N PRO A 40 -5.62 1.42 7.66
CA PRO A 40 -4.83 2.40 6.94
C PRO A 40 -4.99 3.78 7.58
N ALA A 41 -3.86 4.50 7.68
CA ALA A 41 -3.79 5.77 8.39
C ALA A 41 -4.67 6.83 7.71
N ARG A 42 -5.46 7.55 8.53
CA ARG A 42 -6.31 8.66 8.08
C ARG A 42 -5.77 9.97 8.60
N PHE A 43 -5.69 10.96 7.71
CA PHE A 43 -5.16 12.29 8.01
C PHE A 43 -6.23 13.34 7.73
N GLY A 44 -6.25 14.41 8.54
CA GLY A 44 -7.10 15.56 8.26
C GLY A 44 -6.57 16.33 7.04
N VAL A 45 -7.35 16.38 5.97
CA VAL A 45 -7.07 17.21 4.80
C VAL A 45 -8.02 18.40 4.82
N GLY A 46 -7.43 19.60 4.76
CA GLY A 46 -8.17 20.85 4.65
C GLY A 46 -8.50 21.16 3.18
N PHE A 47 -9.75 21.49 2.92
CA PHE A 47 -10.26 21.97 1.64
C PHE A 47 -10.64 23.44 1.81
N ILE A 48 -10.15 24.30 0.92
CA ILE A 48 -10.60 25.69 0.85
C ILE A 48 -11.76 25.73 -0.14
N THR A 49 -12.93 26.13 0.34
CA THR A 49 -14.16 26.29 -0.44
C THR A 49 -14.53 27.76 -0.52
N SER A 50 -15.56 28.11 -1.31
CA SER A 50 -16.16 29.45 -1.32
C SER A 50 -16.71 29.88 0.05
N MET A 51 -17.01 28.92 0.92
CA MET A 51 -17.50 29.15 2.29
C MET A 51 -16.39 29.19 3.35
N GLY A 52 -15.13 29.02 2.94
CA GLY A 52 -13.97 28.99 3.82
C GLY A 52 -13.32 27.62 3.96
N LEU A 53 -12.50 27.45 5.00
CA LEU A 53 -11.75 26.22 5.24
C LEU A 53 -12.65 25.15 5.88
N THR A 54 -12.77 24.00 5.23
CA THR A 54 -13.43 22.81 5.77
C THR A 54 -12.43 21.66 5.86
N GLN A 55 -12.50 20.86 6.92
CA GLN A 55 -11.60 19.74 7.14
C GLN A 55 -12.35 18.42 6.97
N LYS A 56 -11.78 17.48 6.22
CA LYS A 56 -12.28 16.10 6.12
C LYS A 56 -11.15 15.12 6.39
N LEU A 57 -11.50 13.94 6.91
CA LEU A 57 -10.54 12.85 7.03
C LEU A 57 -10.33 12.20 5.66
N ALA A 58 -9.09 12.18 5.20
CA ALA A 58 -8.69 11.52 3.97
C ALA A 58 -7.79 10.32 4.29
N LEU A 59 -7.88 9.30 3.45
CA LEU A 59 -6.92 8.22 3.42
C LEU A 59 -5.76 8.63 2.53
N ILE A 60 -4.53 8.54 3.04
CA ILE A 60 -3.33 8.78 2.22
C ILE A 60 -2.83 7.41 1.73
N ASP A 61 -3.04 7.16 0.45
CA ASP A 61 -2.53 6.00 -0.26
C ASP A 61 -1.48 6.45 -1.28
N ILE A 62 -0.20 6.24 -0.97
CA ILE A 62 0.92 6.59 -1.86
C ILE A 62 0.98 5.72 -3.13
N GLY A 63 0.29 4.58 -3.14
CA GLY A 63 0.16 3.71 -4.31
C GLY A 63 -1.02 4.08 -5.22
N ALA A 64 -1.92 4.95 -4.75
CA ALA A 64 -3.04 5.41 -5.55
C ALA A 64 -2.58 6.40 -6.63
N SER A 65 -2.92 6.08 -7.89
CA SER A 65 -2.66 6.98 -9.02
C SER A 65 -3.66 8.13 -9.14
N HIS A 66 -4.79 8.06 -8.44
CA HIS A 66 -5.89 9.02 -8.51
C HIS A 66 -6.47 9.29 -7.11
N ASN A 67 -6.84 10.54 -6.85
CA ASN A 67 -7.56 10.93 -5.65
C ASN A 67 -9.06 10.74 -5.85
N LEU A 68 -9.73 10.12 -4.88
CA LEU A 68 -11.18 9.87 -4.91
C LEU A 68 -11.85 10.57 -3.72
N MET A 69 -13.06 11.05 -3.94
CA MET A 69 -13.94 11.61 -2.92
C MET A 69 -15.31 10.95 -3.05
N SER A 70 -15.93 10.57 -1.93
CA SER A 70 -17.30 10.05 -1.98
C SER A 70 -18.27 11.15 -2.42
N TYR A 71 -19.32 10.77 -3.13
CA TYR A 71 -20.37 11.72 -3.54
C TYR A 71 -20.97 12.46 -2.33
N GLU A 72 -21.18 11.78 -1.21
CA GLU A 72 -21.66 12.40 0.04
C GLU A 72 -20.70 13.47 0.56
N THR A 73 -19.39 13.18 0.58
CA THR A 73 -18.39 14.17 1.00
C THR A 73 -18.37 15.35 0.05
N TRP A 74 -18.43 15.08 -1.26
CA TRP A 74 -18.45 16.11 -2.30
C TRP A 74 -19.69 16.99 -2.21
N ALA A 75 -20.89 16.42 -2.07
CA ALA A 75 -22.15 17.15 -1.97
C ALA A 75 -22.23 18.00 -0.69
N ALA A 76 -21.55 17.59 0.37
CA ALA A 76 -21.41 18.37 1.60
C ALA A 76 -20.40 19.52 1.49
N LEU A 77 -19.55 19.52 0.46
CA LEU A 77 -18.77 20.69 0.11
C LEU A 77 -19.67 21.57 -0.76
N GLU A 78 -19.97 22.80 -0.32
CA GLU A 78 -20.62 23.81 -1.17
C GLU A 78 -19.63 24.28 -2.25
N MET A 79 -19.31 23.37 -3.17
CA MET A 79 -18.37 23.61 -4.26
C MET A 79 -19.10 24.34 -5.39
N PRO A 80 -18.38 25.19 -6.14
CA PRO A 80 -18.91 25.71 -7.38
C PRO A 80 -19.24 24.55 -8.33
N THR A 81 -20.30 24.76 -9.11
CA THR A 81 -20.73 23.95 -10.26
C THR A 81 -19.51 23.46 -11.03
N LEU A 82 -19.33 22.14 -11.12
CA LEU A 82 -18.19 21.57 -11.85
C LEU A 82 -18.50 21.70 -13.33
N ASN A 83 -17.63 22.39 -14.08
CA ASN A 83 -17.78 22.43 -15.53
C ASN A 83 -17.76 21.00 -16.08
N PRO A 84 -18.74 20.61 -16.93
CA PRO A 84 -18.70 19.34 -17.63
C PRO A 84 -17.36 19.17 -18.32
N THR A 85 -16.69 18.06 -18.02
CA THR A 85 -15.43 17.73 -18.67
C THR A 85 -15.66 16.54 -19.60
N ASN A 86 -14.98 16.56 -20.74
CA ASN A 86 -14.96 15.42 -21.66
C ASN A 86 -14.01 14.31 -21.18
N ALA A 87 -13.50 14.40 -19.94
CA ALA A 87 -12.65 13.39 -19.35
C ALA A 87 -13.41 12.06 -19.21
N GLN A 88 -12.80 11.02 -19.78
CA GLN A 88 -13.24 9.63 -19.64
C GLN A 88 -12.23 8.92 -18.76
N VAL A 89 -12.70 8.30 -17.68
CA VAL A 89 -11.87 7.51 -16.77
C VAL A 89 -12.15 6.04 -17.02
N LYS A 90 -11.10 5.26 -17.27
CA LYS A 90 -11.20 3.81 -17.43
C LYS A 90 -10.92 3.13 -16.10
N ALA A 91 -11.89 2.39 -15.59
CA ALA A 91 -11.75 1.59 -14.39
C ALA A 91 -10.98 0.28 -14.66
N VAL A 92 -10.52 -0.39 -13.60
CA VAL A 92 -9.71 -1.62 -13.67
C VAL A 92 -10.47 -2.78 -14.34
N ASN A 93 -11.79 -2.82 -14.20
CA ASN A 93 -12.69 -3.74 -14.89
C ASN A 93 -12.98 -3.33 -16.36
N SER A 94 -12.24 -2.36 -16.90
CA SER A 94 -12.40 -1.78 -18.24
C SER A 94 -13.70 -1.02 -18.50
N THR A 95 -14.53 -0.75 -17.48
CA THR A 95 -15.65 0.18 -17.67
C THR A 95 -15.15 1.60 -17.85
N VAL A 96 -15.82 2.37 -18.69
CA VAL A 96 -15.50 3.77 -18.95
C VAL A 96 -16.58 4.63 -18.31
N THR A 97 -16.18 5.54 -17.44
CA THR A 97 -17.07 6.50 -16.80
C THR A 97 -16.76 7.89 -17.35
N GLN A 98 -17.81 8.62 -17.75
CA GLN A 98 -17.72 10.02 -18.16
C GLN A 98 -18.03 10.92 -16.98
N CYS A 99 -17.16 11.88 -16.70
CA CYS A 99 -17.41 12.86 -15.66
C CYS A 99 -18.46 13.88 -16.14
N LEU A 100 -19.70 13.70 -15.72
CA LEU A 100 -20.74 14.71 -15.86
C LEU A 100 -20.45 15.80 -14.82
N GLY A 101 -19.97 16.95 -15.28
CA GLY A 101 -19.97 18.16 -14.45
C GLY A 101 -21.41 18.62 -14.26
N THR A 102 -21.77 18.92 -13.01
CA THR A 102 -23.09 19.46 -12.65
C THR A 102 -22.98 20.92 -12.31
#